data_AF-A0A3L7X8Z3-F1
#
_entry.id   AF-A0A3L7X8Z3-F1
#
_cell.length_a   1.000
_cell.length_b   1.000
_cell.length_c   1.000
_cell.angle_alpha   90.00
_cell.angle_beta   90.00
_cell.angle_gamma   90.00
#
_symmetry.space_group_name_H-M   'P 1'
#
loop_
_entity.id
_entity.type
_entity.pdbx_description
1 polymer ?
#
loop_
_entity_poly.entity_id
_entity_poly.type
_entity_poly.pdbx_seq_one_letter_code
_entity_poly.pdbx_strand_id
1 'polypeptide(L)'
;AIARESVAMRYSVVIADVVLPWQAVLYRELLASLAPDAPVHLVTLLPSLEVTLQRDAPRGASSIPDRVRAVFEELSAARDALPGAILDTTHDADARVTADRVQDLVARNESLLT
;
A
#
# COMPACT_ATOMS: atom_id res chain seq x y z
N ALA A 1 -13.59 7.17 -7.01
CA ALA A 1 -14.98 7.38 -6.56
C ALA A 1 -15.19 6.93 -5.12
N ILE A 2 -14.91 5.65 -4.80
CA ILE A 2 -15.11 5.06 -3.46
C ILE A 2 -14.39 5.84 -2.34
N ALA A 3 -13.09 6.12 -2.50
CA ALA A 3 -12.31 6.87 -1.50
C ALA A 3 -12.96 8.21 -1.10
N ARG A 4 -13.39 8.99 -2.11
CA ARG A 4 -14.02 10.29 -1.92
C ARG A 4 -15.35 10.20 -1.17
N GLU A 5 -16.17 9.23 -1.51
CA GLU A 5 -17.50 9.06 -0.92
C GLU A 5 -17.41 8.58 0.54
N SER A 6 -16.49 7.66 0.83
CA SER A 6 -16.29 7.16 2.18
C SER A 6 -15.70 8.22 3.13
N VAL A 7 -14.80 9.07 2.63
CA VAL A 7 -14.31 10.26 3.34
C VAL A 7 -15.45 11.21 3.70
N ALA A 8 -16.34 11.52 2.76
CA ALA A 8 -17.48 12.42 2.99
C ALA A 8 -18.45 11.90 4.06
N MET A 9 -18.52 10.57 4.25
CA MET A 9 -19.40 9.89 5.20
C MET A 9 -18.77 9.65 6.59
N ARG A 10 -17.53 10.12 6.85
CA ARG A 10 -16.78 9.92 8.10
C ARG A 10 -16.53 8.45 8.47
N TYR A 11 -16.44 7.56 7.48
CA TYR A 11 -16.01 6.18 7.73
C TYR A 11 -14.50 6.05 7.60
N SER A 12 -13.88 5.17 8.38
CA SER A 12 -12.52 4.70 8.12
C SER A 12 -12.52 3.85 6.85
N VAL A 13 -11.54 4.06 5.98
CA VAL A 13 -11.46 3.44 4.66
C VAL A 13 -10.10 2.78 4.48
N VAL A 14 -10.11 1.54 4.03
CA VAL A 14 -8.90 0.85 3.57
C VAL A 14 -9.01 0.67 2.06
N ILE A 15 -8.01 1.15 1.34
CA ILE A 15 -7.90 1.02 -0.11
C ILE A 15 -6.71 0.12 -0.40
N ALA A 16 -6.96 -1.02 -1.04
CA ALA A 16 -5.92 -1.89 -1.55
C ALA A 16 -5.74 -1.61 -3.04
N ASP A 17 -4.57 -1.08 -3.43
CA ASP A 17 -4.26 -0.71 -4.80
C ASP A 17 -2.76 -0.91 -5.08
N VAL A 18 -2.38 -0.93 -6.36
CA VAL A 18 -0.98 -0.89 -6.79
C VAL A 18 -0.63 0.58 -7.05
N VAL A 19 0.05 1.20 -6.08
CA VAL A 19 0.41 2.62 -6.12
C VAL A 19 1.90 2.76 -6.36
N LEU A 20 2.26 3.29 -7.53
CA LEU A 20 3.63 3.66 -7.88
C LEU A 20 4.05 4.97 -7.17
N PRO A 21 5.35 5.27 -7.05
CA PRO A 21 5.83 6.42 -6.29
C PRO A 21 5.19 7.75 -6.71
N TRP A 22 5.08 8.00 -8.02
CA TRP A 22 4.47 9.22 -8.55
C TRP A 22 2.96 9.29 -8.27
N GLN A 23 2.28 8.15 -8.18
CA GLN A 23 0.86 8.08 -7.88
C GLN A 23 0.58 8.35 -6.40
N ALA A 24 1.50 7.94 -5.51
CA ALA A 24 1.36 8.18 -4.08
C ALA A 24 1.28 9.67 -3.75
N VAL A 25 2.07 10.50 -4.45
CA VAL A 25 2.02 11.96 -4.36
C VAL A 25 0.65 12.49 -4.77
N LEU A 26 0.13 12.04 -5.91
CA LEU A 26 -1.20 12.44 -6.40
C LEU A 26 -2.32 12.02 -5.45
N TYR A 27 -2.25 10.79 -4.90
CA TYR A 27 -3.21 10.30 -3.91
C TYR A 27 -3.20 11.18 -2.66
N ARG A 28 -2.02 11.59 -2.16
CA ARG A 28 -1.92 12.51 -1.03
C ARG A 28 -2.62 13.84 -1.32
N GLU A 29 -2.29 14.47 -2.45
CA GLU A 29 -2.84 15.77 -2.83
C GLU A 29 -4.36 15.72 -3.02
N LEU A 30 -4.86 14.69 -3.71
CA LEU A 30 -6.28 14.48 -3.91
C LEU A 30 -7.01 14.26 -2.58
N LEU A 31 -6.49 13.40 -1.70
CA LEU A 31 -7.14 13.11 -0.42
C LEU A 31 -7.11 14.32 0.51
N ALA A 32 -6.01 15.06 0.57
CA ALA A 32 -5.90 16.30 1.33
C ALA A 32 -6.92 17.36 0.85
N SER A 33 -7.21 17.43 -0.46
CA SER A 33 -8.23 18.35 -0.99
C SER A 33 -9.67 17.97 -0.60
N LEU A 34 -9.92 16.68 -0.35
CA LEU A 34 -11.25 16.14 -0.06
C LEU A 34 -11.54 16.08 1.44
N ALA A 35 -10.52 15.83 2.26
CA ALA A 35 -10.59 15.87 3.71
C ALA A 35 -9.27 16.37 4.29
N PRO A 36 -9.11 17.70 4.42
CA PRO A 36 -7.87 18.32 4.88
C PRO A 36 -7.48 17.91 6.31
N ASP A 37 -8.46 17.53 7.13
CA ASP A 37 -8.25 17.16 8.53
C ASP A 37 -8.20 15.64 8.77
N ALA A 38 -8.40 14.82 7.73
CA ALA A 38 -8.39 13.36 7.90
C ALA A 38 -6.94 12.82 7.83
N PRO A 39 -6.49 12.02 8.81
CA PRO A 39 -5.18 11.38 8.73
C PRO A 39 -5.18 10.36 7.59
N VAL A 40 -4.22 10.50 6.67
CA VAL A 40 -4.01 9.56 5.56
C VAL A 40 -2.75 8.76 5.84
N HIS A 41 -2.91 7.45 5.97
CA HIS A 41 -1.80 6.52 6.16
C HIS A 41 -1.53 5.77 4.86
N LEU A 42 -0.26 5.70 4.47
CA LEU A 42 0.18 4.86 3.37
C LEU A 42 1.13 3.78 3.89
N VAL A 43 0.79 2.53 3.59
CA VAL A 43 1.64 1.39 3.90
C VAL A 43 1.90 0.60 2.62
N THR A 44 3.16 0.59 2.18
CA THR A 44 3.59 -0.22 1.05
C THR A 44 4.03 -1.59 1.57
N LEU A 45 3.35 -2.65 1.13
CA LEU A 45 3.77 -4.02 1.40
C LEU A 45 4.79 -4.43 0.33
N LEU A 46 6.02 -4.71 0.74
CA LEU A 46 7.13 -5.03 -0.16
C LEU A 46 7.83 -6.33 0.27
N PRO A 47 7.17 -7.49 0.12
CA PRO A 47 7.82 -8.80 0.28
C PRO A 47 8.82 -9.05 -0.85
N SER A 48 9.66 -10.07 -0.72
CA SER A 48 10.56 -10.49 -1.80
C SER A 48 9.81 -10.80 -3.10
N LEU A 49 10.51 -10.67 -4.23
CA LEU A 49 9.94 -10.99 -5.54
C LEU A 49 9.43 -12.43 -5.62
N GLU A 50 10.17 -13.38 -5.04
CA GLU A 50 9.79 -14.79 -4.99
C GLU A 50 8.45 -14.97 -4.28
N VAL A 51 8.30 -14.39 -3.09
CA VAL A 51 7.04 -14.44 -2.32
C VAL A 51 5.92 -13.73 -3.07
N THR A 52 6.20 -12.61 -3.74
CA THR A 52 5.20 -11.88 -4.53
C THR A 52 4.67 -12.75 -5.68
N LEU A 53 5.57 -13.37 -6.45
CA LEU A 53 5.20 -14.27 -7.56
C LEU A 53 4.46 -15.51 -7.07
N GLN A 54 4.88 -16.09 -5.93
CA GLN A 54 4.21 -17.23 -5.32
C GLN A 54 2.78 -16.87 -4.87
N ARG A 55 2.58 -15.68 -4.29
CA ARG A 55 1.26 -15.18 -3.87
C ARG A 55 0.37 -14.80 -5.05
N ASP A 56 0.96 -14.43 -6.20
CA ASP A 56 0.22 -14.09 -7.41
C ASP A 56 -0.19 -15.32 -8.24
N ALA A 57 0.61 -16.40 -8.22
CA ALA A 57 0.40 -17.61 -9.01
C ALA A 57 -1.02 -18.22 -8.93
N PRO A 58 -1.72 -18.25 -7.78
CA PRO A 58 -3.09 -18.78 -7.68
C PRO A 58 -4.12 -17.99 -8.50
N ARG A 59 -3.81 -16.78 -8.97
CA ARG A 59 -4.72 -15.95 -9.80
C ARG A 59 -4.87 -16.49 -11.22
N GLY A 60 -4.13 -17.54 -11.60
CA GLY A 60 -4.29 -18.25 -12.87
C GLY A 60 -4.14 -17.32 -14.07
N ALA A 61 -5.13 -17.33 -14.97
CA ALA A 61 -5.10 -16.53 -16.21
C ALA A 61 -5.05 -14.99 -16.00
N SER A 62 -5.31 -14.50 -14.78
CA SER A 62 -5.18 -13.07 -14.43
C SER A 62 -3.81 -12.70 -13.87
N SER A 63 -2.94 -13.67 -13.59
CA SER A 63 -1.55 -13.44 -13.20
C SER A 63 -0.76 -12.94 -14.41
N ILE A 64 0.03 -11.88 -14.21
CA ILE A 64 0.93 -11.35 -15.24
C ILE A 64 2.33 -11.23 -14.61
N PRO A 65 3.11 -12.33 -14.54
CA PRO A 65 4.37 -12.39 -13.80
C PRO A 65 5.38 -11.31 -14.20
N ASP A 66 5.47 -10.99 -15.49
CA ASP A 66 6.39 -9.95 -15.97
C ASP A 66 6.00 -8.56 -15.49
N ARG A 67 4.69 -8.29 -15.38
CA ARG A 67 4.20 -7.05 -14.77
C ARG A 67 4.48 -7.02 -13.28
N VAL A 68 4.32 -8.14 -12.58
CA VAL A 68 4.66 -8.25 -11.15
C VAL A 68 6.14 -7.94 -10.92
N ARG A 69 7.03 -8.50 -11.75
CA ARG A 69 8.48 -8.20 -11.72
C ARG A 69 8.76 -6.72 -11.95
N ALA A 70 8.22 -6.15 -13.03
CA ALA A 70 8.45 -4.75 -13.38
C ALA A 70 8.01 -3.80 -12.26
N VAL A 71 6.82 -4.01 -11.69
CA VAL A 71 6.30 -3.20 -10.57
C VAL A 71 7.14 -3.41 -9.30
N PHE A 72 7.56 -4.65 -9.00
CA PHE A 72 8.41 -4.93 -7.86
C PHE A 72 9.76 -4.21 -7.97
N GLU A 73 10.40 -4.25 -9.14
CA GLU A 73 11.67 -3.57 -9.40
C GLU A 73 11.53 -2.06 -9.27
N GLU A 74 10.47 -1.48 -9.83
CA GLU A 74 10.20 -0.04 -9.73
C GLU A 74 10.02 0.40 -8.27
N LEU A 75 9.20 -0.31 -7.49
CA LEU A 75 8.99 0.00 -6.07
C LEU A 75 10.25 -0.24 -5.23
N SER A 76 11.02 -1.28 -5.52
CA SER A 76 12.26 -1.59 -4.81
C SER A 76 13.34 -0.56 -5.08
N ALA A 77 13.47 -0.09 -6.32
CA ALA A 77 14.40 0.97 -6.69
C ALA A 77 14.03 2.32 -6.06
N ALA A 78 12.74 2.57 -5.85
CA ALA A 78 12.24 3.79 -5.22
C ALA A 78 12.06 3.67 -3.69
N ARG A 79 12.51 2.58 -3.05
CA ARG A 79 12.22 2.27 -1.64
C ARG A 79 12.42 3.46 -0.71
N ASP A 80 13.58 4.10 -0.74
CA ASP A 80 13.90 5.19 0.18
C ASP A 80 13.14 6.50 -0.12
N ALA A 81 12.51 6.59 -1.29
CA ALA A 81 11.73 7.73 -1.74
C ALA A 81 10.21 7.51 -1.63
N LEU A 82 9.76 6.30 -1.26
CA LEU A 82 8.34 6.02 -1.09
C LEU A 82 7.80 6.72 0.17
N PRO A 83 6.67 7.42 0.06
CA PRO A 83 6.08 8.08 1.22
C PRO A 83 5.38 7.09 2.16
N GLY A 84 5.21 7.47 3.42
CA GLY A 84 4.59 6.62 4.45
C GLY A 84 5.54 5.54 4.97
N ALA A 85 4.99 4.35 5.28
CA ALA A 85 5.75 3.23 5.81
C ALA A 85 5.88 2.09 4.80
N ILE A 86 7.03 1.41 4.82
CA ILE A 86 7.28 0.24 4.00
C ILE A 86 7.40 -0.97 4.92
N LEU A 87 6.59 -1.99 4.64
CA LEU A 87 6.56 -3.22 5.41
C LEU A 87 7.05 -4.38 4.55
N ASP A 88 8.20 -4.94 4.92
CA ASP A 88 8.63 -6.23 4.38
C ASP A 88 7.79 -7.35 5.03
N THR A 89 7.02 -8.06 4.20
CA THR A 89 6.11 -9.14 4.61
C THR A 89 6.57 -10.52 4.12
N THR A 90 7.85 -10.65 3.74
CA THR A 90 8.44 -11.88 3.20
C THR A 90 8.31 -13.06 4.17
N HIS A 91 8.52 -12.79 5.47
CA HIS A 91 8.54 -13.80 6.52
C HIS A 91 7.26 -13.87 7.35
N ASP A 92 6.20 -13.16 6.93
CA ASP A 92 4.92 -13.24 7.62
C ASP A 92 4.29 -14.62 7.39
N ALA A 93 3.95 -15.30 8.48
CA ALA A 93 3.39 -16.64 8.44
C ALA A 93 2.02 -16.68 7.73
N ASP A 94 1.22 -15.63 7.90
CA ASP A 94 -0.06 -15.45 7.23
C ASP A 94 -0.44 -13.96 7.11
N ALA A 95 -1.58 -13.69 6.49
CA ALA A 95 -2.09 -12.33 6.31
C ALA A 95 -2.52 -11.64 7.62
N ARG A 96 -2.79 -12.39 8.71
CA ARG A 96 -3.16 -11.81 10.01
C ARG A 96 -1.94 -11.16 10.65
N VAL A 97 -0.79 -11.82 10.59
CA VAL A 97 0.48 -11.24 11.04
C VAL A 97 0.79 -9.93 10.29
N THR A 98 0.61 -9.93 8.96
CA THR A 98 0.75 -8.69 8.18
C THR A 98 -0.22 -7.61 8.64
N ALA A 99 -1.49 -7.95 8.86
CA ALA A 99 -2.52 -7.00 9.28
C ALA A 99 -2.22 -6.40 10.66
N ASP A 100 -1.77 -7.20 11.63
CA ASP A 100 -1.38 -6.73 12.96
C ASP A 100 -0.21 -5.73 12.86
N ARG A 101 0.79 -6.03 12.04
CA ARG A 101 1.93 -5.12 11.81
C ARG A 101 1.50 -3.81 11.13
N VAL A 102 0.55 -3.87 10.19
CA VAL A 102 -0.03 -2.66 9.57
C VAL A 102 -0.77 -1.83 10.62
N GLN A 103 -1.56 -2.46 11.50
CA GLN A 103 -2.26 -1.77 12.58
C GLN A 103 -1.28 -1.10 13.54
N ASP A 104 -0.18 -1.77 13.90
CA ASP A 104 0.87 -1.19 14.74
C ASP A 104 1.50 0.06 14.12
N LEU A 105 1.82 0.02 12.81
CA LEU A 105 2.36 1.19 12.09
C LEU A 105 1.39 2.37 12.10
N VAL A 106 0.09 2.10 11.87
CA VAL A 106 -0.96 3.12 11.88
C VAL A 106 -1.15 3.70 13.30
N ALA A 107 -1.21 2.85 14.32
CA ALA A 107 -1.39 3.27 15.71
C ALA A 107 -0.25 4.16 16.22
N ARG A 108 0.96 3.99 15.67
CA ARG A 108 2.15 4.80 15.98
C ARG A 108 2.33 6.01 15.07
N ASN A 109 1.44 6.20 14.09
CA ASN A 109 1.55 7.23 13.03
C ASN A 109 2.82 7.12 12.17
N GLU A 110 3.49 5.97 12.14
CA GLU A 110 4.70 5.76 11.34
C GLU A 110 4.40 5.74 9.83
N SER A 111 3.16 5.43 9.47
CA SER A 111 2.65 5.42 8.10
C SER A 111 1.95 6.71 7.68
N LEU A 112 1.89 7.72 8.55
CA LEU A 112 1.16 8.96 8.29
C LEU A 112 1.84 9.76 7.16
N LEU A 113 1.06 10.17 6.17
CA LEU A 113 1.52 11.08 5.12
C LEU A 113 1.50 12.51 5.64
N THR A 114 2.69 13.11 5.79
CA THR A 114 2.88 14.53 6.12
C THR A 114 3.04 15.42 4.90
#